data_AF-A0A8S3J4G4-F1
#
_entry.id   AF-A0A8S3J4G4-F1
#
_cell.length_a   1.000
_cell.length_b   1.000
_cell.length_c   1.000
_cell.angle_alpha   90.00
_cell.angle_beta   90.00
_cell.angle_gamma   90.00
#
_symmetry.space_group_name_H-M   'P 1'
#
loop_
_entity.id
_entity.type
_entity.pdbx_description
1 polymer ?
#
loop_
_entity_poly.entity_id
_entity_poly.type
_entity_poly.pdbx_seq_one_letter_code
_entity_poly.pdbx_strand_id
1 'polypeptide(L)'
;MAFALANQFFGCFITMRSWRDWWLLKGLALYLASLYTKRAFGNNEYRYNLNRDMLDVIRYEREENPIRLDFAPIKSESDITNVNNRRGTMMSSQYLEAAAKKAHLVVRMIDDFIGREIMMQILNKLMCLATTACLKDASLSSRSRLHIS
;
A
#
# COMPACT_ATOMS: atom_id res chain seq x y z
N MET A 1 -11.98 5.58 9.59
CA MET A 1 -12.02 6.87 8.85
C MET A 1 -10.66 7.29 8.28
N ALA A 2 -9.59 7.44 9.08
CA ALA A 2 -8.28 7.87 8.58
C ALA A 2 -7.72 7.02 7.43
N PHE A 3 -7.92 5.69 7.49
CA PHE A 3 -7.52 4.78 6.42
C PHE A 3 -8.26 4.99 5.09
N ALA A 4 -9.54 5.34 5.13
CA ALA A 4 -10.33 5.59 3.92
C ALA A 4 -9.81 6.83 3.18
N LEU A 5 -9.50 7.90 3.92
CA LEU A 5 -8.89 9.11 3.37
C LEU A 5 -7.51 8.85 2.79
N ALA A 6 -6.67 8.07 3.49
CA ALA A 6 -5.36 7.70 2.97
C ALA A 6 -5.49 6.87 1.68
N ASN A 7 -6.35 5.84 1.65
CA ASN A 7 -6.59 5.07 0.43
C ASN A 7 -7.13 5.92 -0.72
N GLN A 8 -8.04 6.86 -0.45
CA GLN A 8 -8.53 7.77 -1.47
C GLN A 8 -7.39 8.60 -2.06
N PHE A 9 -6.51 9.11 -1.20
CA PHE A 9 -5.35 9.87 -1.63
C PHE A 9 -4.38 9.04 -2.49
N PHE A 10 -4.00 7.85 -2.02
CA PHE A 10 -3.14 6.92 -2.74
C PHE A 10 -3.83 6.19 -3.89
N GLY A 11 -5.14 6.31 -4.06
CA GLY A 11 -5.88 5.77 -5.20
C GLY A 11 -6.07 6.78 -6.33
N CYS A 12 -6.14 8.08 -6.00
CA CYS A 12 -6.37 9.15 -6.95
C CYS A 12 -5.09 9.84 -7.44
N PHE A 13 -4.11 10.07 -6.56
CA PHE A 13 -2.91 10.84 -6.89
C PHE A 13 -1.69 9.99 -7.25
N ILE A 14 -1.65 8.75 -6.77
CA ILE A 14 -0.54 7.83 -6.99
C ILE A 14 -1.13 6.58 -7.61
N THR A 15 -1.06 6.44 -8.92
CA THR A 15 -1.59 5.24 -9.58
C THR A 15 -0.54 4.13 -9.59
N MET A 16 -0.97 2.92 -9.26
CA MET A 16 -0.15 1.72 -9.39
C MET A 16 0.08 1.43 -10.87
N ARG A 17 1.33 1.14 -11.26
CA ARG A 17 1.65 0.68 -12.62
C ARG A 17 1.22 -0.78 -12.84
N SER A 18 1.29 -1.59 -11.79
CA SER A 18 0.90 -3.00 -11.83
C SER A 18 0.22 -3.41 -10.52
N TRP A 19 -0.63 -4.44 -10.57
CA TRP A 19 -1.21 -5.07 -9.37
C TRP A 19 -0.14 -5.55 -8.38
N ARG A 20 1.09 -5.79 -8.87
CA ARG A 20 2.23 -6.17 -8.04
C ARG A 20 2.66 -5.10 -7.06
N ASP A 21 2.40 -3.84 -7.38
CA ASP A 21 2.74 -2.69 -6.54
C ASP A 21 1.60 -2.34 -5.58
N TRP A 22 0.49 -3.11 -5.59
CA TRP A 22 -0.69 -2.85 -4.78
C TRP A 22 -0.38 -2.78 -3.28
N TRP A 23 0.42 -3.73 -2.81
CA TRP A 23 0.78 -3.84 -1.41
C TRP A 23 1.51 -2.59 -0.91
N LEU A 24 2.32 -1.94 -1.74
CA LEU A 24 3.11 -0.78 -1.35
C LEU A 24 2.22 0.43 -1.04
N LEU A 25 1.28 0.78 -1.93
CA LEU A 25 0.39 1.92 -1.66
C LEU A 25 -0.57 1.61 -0.51
N LYS A 26 -1.03 0.35 -0.41
CA LYS A 26 -1.87 -0.08 0.71
C LYS A 26 -1.13 0.01 2.05
N GLY A 27 0.12 -0.41 2.07
CA GLY A 27 1.02 -0.31 3.22
C GLY A 27 1.32 1.13 3.61
N LEU A 28 1.58 2.01 2.65
CA LEU A 28 1.77 3.46 2.88
C LEU A 28 0.51 4.13 3.44
N ALA A 29 -0.67 3.78 2.90
CA ALA A 29 -1.94 4.30 3.40
C ALA A 29 -2.20 3.86 4.85
N LEU A 30 -1.97 2.59 5.17
CA LEU A 30 -2.07 2.06 6.54
C LEU A 30 -1.04 2.69 7.47
N TYR A 31 0.19 2.87 7.00
CA TYR A 31 1.25 3.51 7.76
C TYR A 31 0.86 4.95 8.17
N LEU A 32 0.36 5.76 7.23
CA LEU A 32 -0.13 7.12 7.55
C LEU A 32 -1.33 7.11 8.50
N ALA A 33 -2.28 6.20 8.32
CA ALA A 33 -3.38 6.03 9.25
C ALA A 33 -2.89 5.62 10.66
N SER A 34 -1.83 4.82 10.74
CA SER A 34 -1.23 4.38 12.00
C SER A 34 -0.45 5.51 12.70
N LEU A 35 0.22 6.39 11.94
CA LEU A 35 0.82 7.63 12.46
C LEU A 35 -0.23 8.59 13.02
N TYR A 36 -1.36 8.73 12.31
CA TYR A 36 -2.50 9.51 12.81
C TYR A 36 -3.03 8.91 14.11
N THR A 37 -3.22 7.59 14.17
CA THR A 37 -3.71 6.88 15.37
C THR A 37 -2.76 7.08 16.55
N LYS A 38 -1.44 6.97 16.32
CA LYS A 38 -0.41 7.25 17.34
C LYS A 38 -0.48 8.67 17.87
N ARG A 39 -0.81 9.65 17.01
CA ARG A 39 -0.97 11.06 17.39
C ARG A 39 -2.29 11.33 18.14
N ALA A 40 -3.39 10.72 17.70
CA ALA A 40 -4.72 10.99 18.23
C ALA A 40 -5.04 10.22 19.52
N PHE A 41 -4.69 8.93 19.59
CA PHE A 41 -5.05 8.03 20.70
C PHE A 41 -3.84 7.66 21.57
N GLY A 42 -2.66 8.17 21.23
CA GLY A 42 -1.43 7.90 21.96
C GLY A 42 -0.77 6.58 21.57
N ASN A 43 0.34 6.31 22.25
CA ASN A 43 1.29 5.32 21.80
C ASN A 43 0.91 3.88 22.21
N ASN A 44 0.15 3.71 23.30
CA ASN A 44 -0.29 2.39 23.77
C ASN A 44 -1.29 1.76 22.82
N GLU A 45 -2.31 2.51 22.41
CA GLU A 45 -3.30 2.08 21.42
C GLU A 45 -2.64 1.69 20.09
N TYR A 46 -1.65 2.47 19.66
CA TYR A 46 -0.86 2.16 18.46
C TYR A 46 -0.13 0.81 18.56
N ARG A 47 0.50 0.52 19.70
CA ARG A 47 1.24 -0.75 19.92
C ARG A 47 0.30 -1.94 20.00
N TYR A 48 -0.86 -1.75 20.64
CA TYR A 48 -1.90 -2.76 20.71
C TYR A 48 -2.39 -3.14 19.31
N ASN A 49 -2.72 -2.15 18.47
CA ASN A 49 -3.15 -2.37 17.10
C ASN A 49 -2.07 -3.07 16.26
N LEU A 50 -0.81 -2.66 16.39
CA LEU A 50 0.29 -3.33 15.68
C LEU A 50 0.44 -4.80 16.08
N ASN A 51 0.39 -5.09 17.39
CA ASN A 51 0.53 -6.46 17.87
C ASN A 51 -0.64 -7.32 17.37
N ARG A 52 -1.86 -6.79 17.38
CA ARG A 52 -3.03 -7.46 16.82
C ARG A 52 -2.84 -7.77 15.33
N ASP A 53 -2.39 -6.79 14.54
CA ASP A 53 -2.17 -6.96 13.10
C ASP A 53 -1.08 -8.02 12.82
N MET A 54 -0.03 -8.08 13.65
CA MET A 54 1.01 -9.11 13.57
C MET A 54 0.48 -10.51 13.88
N LEU A 55 -0.28 -10.65 14.97
CA LEU A 55 -0.89 -11.94 15.34
C LEU A 55 -1.87 -12.44 14.29
N ASP A 56 -2.65 -11.54 13.70
CA ASP A 56 -3.58 -11.88 12.62
C ASP A 56 -2.87 -12.41 11.38
N VAL A 57 -1.75 -11.78 10.98
CA VAL A 57 -0.92 -12.27 9.86
C VAL A 57 -0.33 -13.64 10.17
N ILE A 58 0.21 -13.84 11.36
CA ILE A 58 0.78 -15.13 11.78
C ILE A 58 -0.28 -16.23 11.77
N ARG A 59 -1.48 -15.95 12.30
CA ARG A 59 -2.59 -16.90 12.28
C ARG A 59 -2.96 -17.29 10.86
N TYR A 60 -3.08 -16.30 9.98
CA TYR A 60 -3.42 -16.54 8.58
C TYR A 60 -2.34 -17.36 7.86
N GLU A 61 -1.06 -17.05 8.06
CA GLU A 61 0.05 -17.83 7.47
C GLU A 61 0.21 -19.24 8.05
N ARG A 62 -0.39 -19.52 9.21
CA ARG A 62 -0.44 -20.85 9.81
C ARG A 62 -1.58 -21.70 9.26
N GLU A 63 -2.73 -21.09 9.02
CA GLU A 63 -3.96 -21.75 8.56
C GLU A 63 -3.96 -21.89 7.02
N GLU A 64 -3.41 -20.91 6.30
CA GLU A 64 -3.38 -20.86 4.84
C GLU A 64 -1.95 -20.80 4.26
N ASN A 65 -1.85 -20.74 2.93
CA ASN A 65 -0.57 -20.64 2.22
C ASN A 65 0.18 -19.33 2.57
N PRO A 66 1.52 -19.33 2.53
CA PRO A 66 2.32 -18.16 2.89
C PRO A 66 2.04 -16.96 1.98
N ILE A 67 1.82 -15.79 2.58
CA ILE A 67 1.53 -14.54 1.88
C ILE A 67 2.79 -14.07 1.15
N ARG A 68 2.74 -14.02 -0.18
CA ARG A 68 3.78 -13.42 -1.01
C ARG A 68 3.35 -12.02 -1.42
N LEU A 69 4.09 -11.00 -0.97
CA LEU A 69 3.85 -9.59 -1.32
C LEU A 69 4.33 -9.29 -2.74
N ASP A 70 5.46 -9.86 -3.13
CA ASP A 70 5.97 -9.73 -4.50
C ASP A 70 5.44 -10.87 -5.36
N PHE A 71 4.67 -10.52 -6.39
CA PHE A 71 4.56 -11.40 -7.54
C PHE A 71 5.90 -11.33 -8.27
N ALA A 72 6.80 -12.25 -7.89
CA ALA A 72 8.08 -12.41 -8.57
C ALA A 72 7.84 -12.45 -10.09
N PRO A 73 8.72 -11.86 -10.91
CA PRO A 73 8.63 -12.01 -12.36
C PRO A 73 8.62 -13.51 -12.67
N ILE A 74 7.64 -13.94 -13.45
CA ILE A 74 7.51 -15.32 -13.92
C ILE A 74 8.80 -15.64 -14.69
N LYS A 75 9.68 -16.45 -14.10
CA LYS A 75 10.95 -16.85 -14.74
C LYS A 75 10.84 -18.22 -15.41
N SER A 76 9.78 -18.99 -15.14
CA SER A 76 9.60 -20.34 -15.67
C SER A 76 8.14 -20.63 -16.06
N GLU A 77 7.96 -21.51 -17.06
CA GLU A 77 6.66 -21.88 -17.63
C GLU A 77 5.80 -22.72 -16.67
N SER A 78 6.43 -23.38 -15.69
CA SER A 78 5.77 -24.09 -14.59
C SER A 78 5.24 -23.16 -13.48
N ASP A 79 5.72 -21.91 -13.41
CA ASP A 79 5.17 -20.89 -12.50
C ASP A 79 3.85 -20.32 -13.02
N ILE A 80 3.57 -20.38 -14.33
CA ILE A 80 2.38 -19.81 -14.96
C ILE A 80 1.10 -20.55 -14.53
N THR A 81 1.15 -21.89 -14.47
CA THR A 81 0.02 -22.72 -14.03
C THR A 81 -0.23 -22.58 -12.53
N ASN A 82 0.84 -22.48 -11.74
CA ASN A 82 0.76 -22.23 -10.29
C ASN A 82 0.24 -20.81 -9.96
N VAL A 83 0.63 -19.79 -10.73
CA VAL A 83 0.13 -18.42 -10.57
C VAL A 83 -1.35 -18.32 -10.99
N ASN A 84 -1.76 -18.98 -12.08
CA ASN A 84 -3.17 -18.99 -12.51
C ASN A 84 -4.09 -19.73 -11.53
N ASN A 85 -3.63 -20.84 -10.94
CA ASN A 85 -4.39 -21.55 -9.91
C ASN A 85 -4.47 -20.74 -8.59
N ARG A 86 -3.40 -20.00 -8.27
CA ARG A 86 -3.36 -19.11 -7.09
C ARG A 86 -4.12 -17.81 -7.27
N ARG A 87 -4.34 -17.31 -8.50
CA ARG A 87 -5.17 -16.12 -8.75
C ARG A 87 -6.61 -16.29 -8.26
N GLY A 88 -7.15 -17.51 -8.26
CA GLY A 88 -8.48 -17.79 -7.70
C GLY A 88 -8.54 -17.71 -6.17
N THR A 89 -7.46 -18.05 -5.47
CA THR A 89 -7.37 -18.06 -4.00
C THR A 89 -6.75 -16.78 -3.41
N MET A 90 -5.84 -16.12 -4.12
CA MET A 90 -5.23 -14.82 -3.74
C MET A 90 -6.21 -13.65 -3.81
N MET A 91 -7.39 -13.81 -4.40
CA MET A 91 -8.45 -12.80 -4.42
C MET A 91 -9.50 -13.00 -3.32
N SER A 92 -9.31 -13.98 -2.44
CA SER A 92 -10.14 -14.11 -1.23
C SER A 92 -10.01 -12.83 -0.40
N SER A 93 -11.14 -12.33 0.11
CA SER A 93 -11.16 -11.13 0.96
C SER A 93 -10.22 -11.27 2.16
N GLN A 94 -10.13 -12.49 2.72
CA GLN A 94 -9.26 -12.79 3.85
C GLN A 94 -7.77 -12.69 3.47
N TYR A 95 -7.39 -13.15 2.28
CA TYR A 95 -6.03 -13.01 1.77
C TYR A 95 -5.64 -11.55 1.58
N LEU A 96 -6.52 -10.75 0.96
CA LEU A 96 -6.25 -9.33 0.71
C LEU A 96 -6.07 -8.54 2.02
N GLU A 97 -6.87 -8.84 3.04
CA GLU A 97 -6.76 -8.23 4.36
C GLU A 97 -5.46 -8.60 5.07
N ALA A 98 -5.12 -9.89 5.08
CA ALA A 98 -3.86 -10.35 5.67
C ALA A 98 -2.64 -9.78 4.92
N ALA A 99 -2.69 -9.72 3.59
CA ALA A 99 -1.65 -9.10 2.78
C ALA A 99 -1.51 -7.60 3.03
N ALA A 100 -2.62 -6.88 3.24
CA ALA A 100 -2.61 -5.47 3.60
C ALA A 100 -1.97 -5.24 4.98
N LYS A 101 -2.30 -6.06 5.99
CA LYS A 101 -1.68 -6.01 7.32
C LYS A 101 -0.18 -6.30 7.23
N LYS A 102 0.21 -7.33 6.47
CA LYS A 102 1.62 -7.66 6.24
C LYS A 102 2.37 -6.51 5.54
N ALA A 103 1.76 -5.87 4.55
CA ALA A 103 2.33 -4.72 3.88
C ALA A 103 2.57 -3.53 4.82
N HIS A 104 1.63 -3.25 5.74
CA HIS A 104 1.79 -2.23 6.76
C HIS A 104 2.98 -2.52 7.68
N LEU A 105 3.15 -3.77 8.13
CA LEU A 105 4.30 -4.19 8.93
C LEU A 105 5.62 -4.01 8.18
N VAL A 106 5.68 -4.39 6.90
CA VAL A 106 6.87 -4.21 6.07
C VAL A 106 7.23 -2.73 5.90
N VAL A 107 6.26 -1.87 5.60
CA VAL A 107 6.49 -0.41 5.50
C VAL A 107 6.98 0.16 6.82
N ARG A 108 6.49 -0.34 7.95
CA ARG A 108 7.01 0.03 9.26
C ARG A 108 8.46 -0.43 9.46
N MET A 109 8.81 -1.66 9.08
CA MET A 109 10.19 -2.13 9.17
C MET A 109 11.12 -1.28 8.30
N ILE A 110 10.65 -0.81 7.15
CA ILE A 110 11.38 0.13 6.29
C ILE A 110 11.57 1.48 7.00
N ASP A 111 10.53 2.01 7.65
CA ASP A 111 10.63 3.25 8.44
C ASP A 111 11.64 3.12 9.59
N ASP A 112 11.60 2.00 10.33
CA ASP A 112 12.55 1.71 11.41
C ASP A 112 13.99 1.52 10.89
N PHE A 113 14.15 0.99 9.67
CA PHE A 113 15.47 0.75 9.05
C PHE A 113 16.11 2.02 8.47
N ILE A 114 15.34 2.83 7.76
CA ILE A 114 15.86 4.05 7.10
C ILE A 114 15.91 5.22 8.10
N GLY A 115 14.99 5.23 9.06
CA GLY A 115 14.85 6.30 10.04
C GLY A 115 13.76 7.29 9.66
N ARG A 116 13.10 7.81 10.71
CA ARG A 116 11.86 8.60 10.59
C ARG A 116 12.01 9.89 9.79
N GLU A 117 13.18 10.53 9.85
CA GLU A 117 13.43 11.78 9.13
C GLU A 117 13.44 11.57 7.61
N ILE A 118 14.13 10.52 7.17
CA ILE A 118 14.24 10.19 5.75
C ILE A 118 12.89 9.68 5.22
N MET A 119 12.17 8.88 6.00
CA MET A 119 10.82 8.44 5.63
C MET A 119 9.88 9.64 5.40
N MET A 120 9.92 10.64 6.28
CA MET A 120 9.15 11.87 6.12
C MET A 120 9.56 12.67 4.87
N GLN A 121 10.87 12.74 4.57
CA GLN A 121 11.36 13.38 3.34
C GLN A 121 10.87 12.65 2.07
N ILE A 122 10.91 11.33 2.07
CA ILE A 122 10.41 10.50 0.96
C ILE A 122 8.91 10.73 0.77
N LEU A 123 8.13 10.69 1.85
CA LEU A 123 6.69 10.95 1.80
C LEU A 123 6.40 12.36 1.25
N ASN A 124 7.09 13.39 1.73
CA ASN A 124 6.93 14.75 1.23
C ASN A 124 7.27 14.86 -0.27
N LYS A 125 8.37 14.23 -0.70
CA LYS A 125 8.76 14.24 -2.11
C LYS A 125 7.74 13.51 -2.99
N LEU A 126 7.24 12.37 -2.53
CA LEU A 126 6.20 11.59 -3.18
C LEU A 126 4.91 12.42 -3.35
N MET A 127 4.49 13.12 -2.30
CA MET A 127 3.31 14.01 -2.31
C MET A 127 3.50 15.18 -3.28
N CYS A 128 4.66 15.83 -3.28
CA CYS A 128 4.96 16.91 -4.21
C CYS A 128 4.97 16.43 -5.67
N LEU A 129 5.54 15.26 -5.95
CA LEU A 129 5.56 14.67 -7.29
C LEU A 129 4.16 14.31 -7.78
N ALA A 130 3.35 13.68 -6.93
CA ALA A 130 1.97 13.34 -7.26
C ALA A 130 1.13 14.60 -7.57
N THR A 131 1.30 15.66 -6.77
CA THR A 131 0.59 16.93 -6.96
C THR A 131 1.03 17.62 -8.26
N THR A 132 2.33 17.65 -8.56
CA THR A 132 2.84 18.27 -9.80
C THR A 132 2.43 17.49 -11.06
N ALA A 133 2.33 16.17 -11.00
CA ALA A 133 1.78 15.36 -12.09
C ALA A 133 0.31 15.69 -12.36
N CYS A 134 -0.52 15.74 -11.30
CA CYS A 134 -1.94 16.11 -11.42
C CYS A 134 -2.13 17.52 -12.01
N LEU A 135 -1.33 18.50 -11.59
CA LEU A 135 -1.38 19.86 -12.13
C LEU A 135 -0.98 19.92 -13.62
N LYS A 136 -0.01 19.11 -14.05
CA LYS A 136 0.39 19.03 -15.46
C LYS A 136 -0.75 18.46 -16.31
N ASP A 137 -1.39 17.38 -15.86
CA ASP A 137 -2.53 16.77 -16.56
C ASP A 137 -3.73 17.73 -16.65
N ALA A 138 -4.01 18.48 -15.58
CA ALA A 138 -5.03 19.52 -15.60
C ALA A 138 -4.71 20.62 -16.62
N SER A 139 -3.44 21.06 -16.70
CA SER A 139 -3.00 22.08 -17.66
C SER A 139 -3.09 21.62 -19.12
N LEU A 140 -2.80 20.35 -19.42
CA LEU A 140 -2.99 19.76 -20.75
C LEU A 140 -4.48 19.66 -21.10
N SER A 141 -5.32 19.26 -20.14
CA SER A 141 -6.78 19.15 -20.35
C SER A 141 -7.46 20.50 -20.61
N SER A 142 -6.92 21.59 -20.07
CA SER A 142 -7.40 22.96 -20.32
C SER A 142 -6.93 23.48 -21.68
N ARG A 143 -5.73 23.10 -22.13
CA ARG A 143 -5.22 23.44 -23.48
C ARG A 143 -5.93 22.67 -24.59
N SER A 144 -6.26 21.40 -24.37
CA SER A 144 -7.02 20.60 -25.35
C SER A 144 -8.48 21.07 -25.52
N ARG A 145 -9.05 21.72 -24.50
CA ARG A 145 -10.39 22.33 -24.58
C ARG A 145 -10.43 23.66 -25.34
N LEU A 146 -9.34 24.41 -25.37
CA LEU A 146 -9.25 25.68 -26.12
C LEU A 146 -9.07 25.48 -27.63
N HIS A 147 -8.76 24.28 -28.10
CA HIS A 147 -8.62 23.96 -29.52
C HIS A 147 -9.88 23.33 -30.14
N ILE A 148 -10.98 23.22 -29.40
CA ILE A 148 -12.27 22.62 -29.85
C ILE A 148 -13.40 23.67 -29.80
N SER A 149 -13.08 24.98 -29.76
CA SER A 149 -14.06 26.08 -29.80
C SER A 149 -13.75 27.05 -30.92
#